data_AF-A0A401XIY1-F1
#
_entry.id   AF-A0A401XIY1-F1
#
_cell.length_a   1.000
_cell.length_b   1.000
_cell.length_c   1.000
_cell.angle_alpha   90.00
_cell.angle_beta   90.00
_cell.angle_gamma   90.00
#
_symmetry.space_group_name_H-M   'P 1'
#
loop_
_entity.id
_entity.type
_entity.pdbx_description
1 polymer ?
#
loop_
_entity_poly.entity_id
_entity_poly.type
_entity_poly.pdbx_seq_one_letter_code
_entity_poly.pdbx_strand_id
1 'polypeptide(L)'
;MNFCAKNPPLRQAANRYAAFIMKLGLTIIFLGLVTGLNAQSLTDIEKRLRFLEKSAPLTYDTTGFSTLPKVKYLCDEHFDAYEFPENKKTEDYYHVVDLNNDGLKDLIYSGPCLPYDQTGIFLNDGKSLKLIHGYPGEVVSLEKSIDKTTINILKKSCCCDYYSDYIQVTIWNDSRVDKHQITFFGNPEIKIDKVTELKTKGVLRTSPEVNDIKKKDDCSDQIMEGNHLTRIDKITTVVQLSQSGQWKLVLYSVDKENSYIGWIK
;
A
#
# COMPACT_ATOMS: atom_id res chain seq x y z
N MET A 1 75.38 -21.28 36.04
CA MET A 1 73.95 -21.61 36.09
C MET A 1 73.17 -20.31 36.10
N ASN A 2 72.58 -19.93 34.97
CA ASN A 2 71.80 -18.70 34.80
C ASN A 2 70.34 -19.07 34.55
N PHE A 3 69.46 -18.71 35.47
CA PHE A 3 68.02 -18.61 35.26
C PHE A 3 67.54 -17.36 35.99
N CYS A 4 66.94 -16.41 35.26
CA CYS A 4 65.55 -16.04 35.44
C CYS A 4 65.15 -14.94 34.44
N ALA A 5 64.13 -15.28 33.66
CA ALA A 5 63.56 -14.47 32.60
C ALA A 5 62.65 -13.35 33.14
N LYS A 6 62.61 -12.26 32.37
CA LYS A 6 61.72 -11.10 32.53
C LYS A 6 60.25 -11.47 32.24
N ASN A 7 59.35 -11.05 33.11
CA ASN A 7 57.92 -10.94 32.83
C ASN A 7 57.61 -9.71 31.95
N PRO A 8 56.73 -9.82 30.94
CA PRO A 8 55.95 -8.70 30.40
C PRO A 8 54.43 -8.86 30.72
N PRO A 9 53.61 -7.80 30.56
CA PRO A 9 52.78 -7.31 31.65
C PRO A 9 51.26 -7.52 31.47
N LEU A 10 50.58 -7.76 32.60
CA LEU A 10 49.13 -7.85 32.80
C LEU A 10 48.30 -6.66 32.27
N ARG A 11 48.91 -5.53 31.91
CA ARG A 11 48.20 -4.31 31.43
C ARG A 11 47.68 -4.40 29.99
N GLN A 12 48.26 -5.23 29.12
CA GLN A 12 47.80 -5.33 27.72
C GLN A 12 46.55 -6.20 27.54
N ALA A 13 46.27 -7.12 28.47
CA ALA A 13 45.10 -8.00 28.39
C ALA A 13 43.78 -7.28 28.74
N ALA A 14 43.80 -6.37 29.73
CA ALA A 14 42.61 -5.64 30.17
C ALA A 14 42.04 -4.69 29.09
N ASN A 15 42.91 -4.01 28.32
CA ASN A 15 42.48 -3.10 27.26
C ASN A 15 41.85 -3.83 26.05
N ARG A 16 42.22 -5.09 25.79
CA ARG A 16 41.62 -5.90 24.72
C ARG A 16 40.22 -6.40 25.10
N TYR A 17 39.99 -6.69 26.38
CA TYR A 17 38.68 -7.10 26.89
C TYR A 17 37.65 -5.96 26.86
N ALA A 18 38.05 -4.75 27.26
CA ALA A 18 37.15 -3.58 27.24
C ALA A 18 36.74 -3.19 25.81
N ALA A 19 37.67 -3.24 24.85
CA ALA A 19 37.38 -2.96 23.43
C ALA A 19 36.47 -4.02 22.79
N PHE A 20 36.55 -5.28 23.22
CA PHE A 20 35.68 -6.35 22.74
C PHE A 20 34.24 -6.19 23.26
N ILE A 21 34.06 -5.88 24.55
CA ILE A 21 32.74 -5.65 25.16
C ILE A 21 32.05 -4.42 24.55
N MET A 22 32.80 -3.34 24.30
CA MET A 22 32.26 -2.12 23.66
C MET A 22 31.83 -2.37 22.21
N LYS A 23 32.58 -3.17 21.44
CA LYS A 23 32.20 -3.58 20.08
C LYS A 23 30.97 -4.49 20.07
N LEU A 24 30.85 -5.42 21.04
CA LEU A 24 29.68 -6.30 21.14
C LEU A 24 28.42 -5.49 21.49
N GLY A 25 28.51 -4.55 22.44
CA GLY A 25 27.41 -3.67 22.84
C GLY A 25 26.91 -2.79 21.70
N LEU A 26 27.82 -2.18 20.91
CA LEU A 26 27.47 -1.39 19.73
C LEU A 26 26.81 -2.23 18.64
N THR A 27 27.22 -3.49 18.46
CA THR A 27 26.63 -4.39 17.46
C THR A 27 25.21 -4.83 17.85
N ILE A 28 24.93 -5.02 19.13
CA ILE A 28 23.58 -5.35 19.64
C ILE A 28 22.64 -4.15 19.51
N ILE A 29 23.14 -2.92 19.79
CA ILE A 29 22.36 -1.69 19.58
C ILE A 29 22.06 -1.48 18.08
N PHE A 30 23.04 -1.73 17.20
CA PHE A 30 22.81 -1.68 15.75
C PHE A 30 21.83 -2.76 15.26
N LEU A 31 21.90 -4.00 15.78
CA LEU A 31 20.94 -5.03 15.41
C LEU A 31 19.50 -4.70 15.87
N GLY A 32 19.35 -4.07 17.04
CA GLY A 32 18.05 -3.63 17.54
C GLY A 32 17.45 -2.45 16.77
N LEU A 33 18.29 -1.54 16.24
CA LEU A 33 17.84 -0.41 15.43
C LEU A 33 17.45 -0.81 13.99
N VAL A 34 18.05 -1.86 13.42
CA VAL A 34 17.75 -2.29 12.05
C VAL A 34 16.43 -3.07 11.95
N THR A 35 15.92 -3.63 13.05
CA THR A 35 14.62 -4.33 13.07
C THR A 35 13.40 -3.42 13.24
N GLY A 36 13.57 -2.12 13.50
CA GLY A 36 12.48 -1.18 13.78
C GLY A 36 11.93 -0.40 12.59
N LEU A 37 12.53 -0.52 11.40
CA LEU A 37 12.30 0.43 10.30
C LEU A 37 11.19 0.06 9.29
N ASN A 38 10.41 -1.01 9.52
CA ASN A 38 9.47 -1.49 8.49
C ASN A 38 8.07 -1.88 9.01
N ALA A 39 7.71 -1.57 10.25
CA ALA A 39 6.33 -1.75 10.71
C ALA A 39 5.56 -0.44 10.51
N GLN A 40 4.55 -0.44 9.65
CA GLN A 40 3.55 0.64 9.63
C GLN A 40 2.92 0.72 11.02
N SER A 41 2.76 1.92 11.58
CA SER A 41 2.12 2.05 12.88
C SER A 41 0.66 1.57 12.77
N LEU A 42 0.14 0.94 13.83
CA LEU A 42 -1.26 0.52 13.84
C LEU A 42 -2.20 1.71 13.63
N THR A 43 -1.80 2.90 14.08
CA THR A 43 -2.52 4.16 13.87
C THR A 43 -2.56 4.56 12.40
N ASP A 44 -1.46 4.40 11.64
CA ASP A 44 -1.45 4.68 10.21
C ASP A 44 -2.32 3.70 9.43
N ILE A 45 -2.28 2.41 9.80
CA ILE A 45 -3.14 1.37 9.24
C ILE A 45 -4.61 1.71 9.51
N GLU A 46 -4.95 2.06 10.75
CA GLU A 46 -6.31 2.45 11.13
C GLU A 46 -6.78 3.67 10.32
N LYS A 47 -5.97 4.74 10.28
CA LYS A 47 -6.28 5.96 9.50
C LYS A 47 -6.53 5.62 8.03
N ARG A 48 -5.65 4.80 7.43
CA ARG A 48 -5.73 4.39 6.04
C ARG A 48 -7.01 3.60 5.75
N LEU A 49 -7.33 2.64 6.60
CA LEU A 49 -8.50 1.79 6.42
C LEU A 49 -9.81 2.54 6.66
N ARG A 50 -9.83 3.62 7.45
CA ARG A 50 -11.03 4.47 7.62
C ARG A 50 -11.49 5.16 6.33
N PHE A 51 -10.60 5.37 5.36
CA PHE A 51 -11.02 5.84 4.02
C PHE A 51 -11.88 4.82 3.27
N LEU A 52 -11.84 3.53 3.66
CA LEU A 52 -12.75 2.50 3.13
C LEU A 52 -14.17 2.65 3.70
N GLU A 53 -14.31 3.13 4.94
CA GLU A 53 -15.60 3.34 5.58
C GLU A 53 -16.32 4.59 5.04
N LYS A 54 -15.56 5.63 4.69
CA LYS A 54 -16.12 6.90 4.19
C LYS A 54 -15.13 7.60 3.26
N SER A 55 -15.48 7.68 1.98
CA SER A 55 -14.76 8.52 1.02
C SER A 55 -14.94 10.00 1.37
N ALA A 56 -13.86 10.77 1.33
CA ALA A 56 -13.92 12.22 1.43
C ALA A 56 -13.97 12.79 0.00
N PRO A 57 -14.95 13.63 -0.35
CA PRO A 57 -15.00 14.22 -1.68
C PRO A 57 -13.74 15.06 -1.92
N LEU A 58 -13.11 14.86 -3.07
CA LEU A 58 -12.00 15.69 -3.52
C LEU A 58 -12.53 17.05 -3.98
N THR A 59 -11.78 18.09 -3.67
CA THR A 59 -12.00 19.43 -4.26
C THR A 59 -11.07 19.55 -5.45
N TYR A 60 -11.65 19.64 -6.65
CA TYR A 60 -10.92 19.62 -7.91
C TYR A 60 -10.40 21.02 -8.26
N ASP A 61 -9.12 21.11 -8.63
CA ASP A 61 -8.46 22.33 -9.12
C ASP A 61 -7.81 22.04 -10.49
N THR A 62 -8.26 22.78 -11.50
CA THR A 62 -7.79 22.68 -12.89
C THR A 62 -6.86 23.84 -13.28
N THR A 63 -6.50 24.72 -12.34
CA THR A 63 -5.66 25.88 -12.61
C THR A 63 -4.18 25.49 -12.70
N GLY A 64 -3.49 25.87 -13.79
CA GLY A 64 -2.03 25.70 -13.90
C GLY A 64 -1.50 25.32 -15.28
N PHE A 65 -2.35 24.94 -16.22
CA PHE A 65 -1.98 24.76 -17.64
C PHE A 65 -2.86 25.66 -18.52
N SER A 66 -2.27 26.30 -19.55
CA SER A 66 -3.04 27.05 -20.56
C SER A 66 -3.78 26.13 -21.53
N THR A 67 -3.29 24.90 -21.69
CA THR A 67 -3.91 23.80 -22.43
C THR A 67 -3.42 22.50 -21.82
N LEU A 68 -4.31 21.54 -21.57
CA LEU A 68 -3.90 20.27 -20.98
C LEU A 68 -2.97 19.51 -21.94
N PRO A 69 -1.82 19.02 -21.45
CA PRO A 69 -0.88 18.26 -22.26
C PRO A 69 -1.49 16.92 -22.67
N LYS A 70 -1.19 16.47 -23.89
CA LYS A 70 -1.57 15.12 -24.33
C LYS A 70 -0.72 14.09 -23.60
N VAL A 71 -1.34 13.29 -22.76
CA VAL A 71 -0.70 12.23 -21.99
C VAL A 71 -1.29 10.88 -22.35
N LYS A 72 -0.45 9.85 -22.45
CA LYS A 72 -0.88 8.47 -22.75
C LYS A 72 -1.08 7.68 -21.48
N TYR A 73 -2.19 6.95 -21.38
CA TYR A 73 -2.53 6.05 -20.29
C TYR A 73 -3.51 4.96 -20.78
N LEU A 74 -3.79 3.95 -19.96
CA LEU A 74 -4.55 2.75 -20.38
C LEU A 74 -5.85 3.06 -21.14
N CYS A 75 -6.60 4.09 -20.76
CA CYS A 75 -7.86 4.42 -21.42
C CYS A 75 -7.76 5.43 -22.57
N ASP A 76 -6.56 5.98 -22.85
CA ASP A 76 -6.30 6.92 -23.96
C ASP A 76 -6.54 6.27 -25.34
N GLU A 77 -6.42 4.94 -25.47
CA GLU A 77 -6.52 4.23 -26.76
C GLU A 77 -7.96 3.88 -27.19
N HIS A 78 -8.96 4.07 -26.33
CA HIS A 78 -10.36 3.69 -26.58
C HIS A 78 -11.37 4.83 -26.41
N PHE A 79 -10.90 6.08 -26.32
CA PHE A 79 -11.71 7.27 -26.00
C PHE A 79 -12.93 7.49 -26.90
N ASP A 80 -12.86 7.11 -28.17
CA ASP A 80 -13.90 7.37 -29.18
C ASP A 80 -15.21 6.57 -28.94
N ALA A 81 -15.21 5.62 -27.99
CA ALA A 81 -16.36 4.77 -27.68
C ALA A 81 -17.12 5.17 -26.39
N TYR A 82 -16.73 6.27 -25.71
CA TYR A 82 -17.29 6.61 -24.39
C TYR A 82 -18.36 7.71 -24.45
N GLU A 83 -19.54 7.40 -23.92
CA GLU A 83 -20.54 8.41 -23.54
C GLU A 83 -20.18 8.99 -22.18
N PHE A 84 -19.68 10.22 -22.15
CA PHE A 84 -19.56 10.97 -20.91
C PHE A 84 -20.95 11.30 -20.35
N PRO A 85 -21.12 11.40 -19.02
CA PRO A 85 -22.31 12.00 -18.45
C PRO A 85 -22.61 13.34 -19.13
N GLU A 86 -23.89 13.63 -19.41
CA GLU A 86 -24.29 14.87 -20.09
C GLU A 86 -23.59 16.08 -19.46
N ASN A 87 -22.88 16.86 -20.28
CA ASN A 87 -22.14 18.07 -19.92
C ASN A 87 -20.77 17.88 -19.22
N LYS A 88 -20.22 16.65 -19.17
CA LYS A 88 -18.82 16.42 -18.75
C LYS A 88 -17.90 16.20 -19.93
N LYS A 89 -16.68 16.73 -19.85
CA LYS A 89 -15.60 16.46 -20.80
C LYS A 89 -14.41 15.82 -20.09
N THR A 90 -13.52 15.19 -20.85
CA THR A 90 -12.30 14.55 -20.33
C THR A 90 -11.46 15.50 -19.46
N GLU A 91 -11.40 16.77 -19.83
CA GLU A 91 -10.65 17.80 -19.11
C GLU A 91 -11.14 18.01 -17.67
N ASP A 92 -12.41 17.71 -17.39
CA ASP A 92 -13.01 17.84 -16.06
C ASP A 92 -12.51 16.78 -15.07
N TYR A 93 -11.82 15.75 -15.56
CA TYR A 93 -11.27 14.64 -14.76
C TYR A 93 -9.76 14.77 -14.54
N TYR A 94 -9.15 15.87 -14.99
CA TYR A 94 -7.76 16.18 -14.72
C TYR A 94 -7.61 17.12 -13.52
N HIS A 95 -6.53 16.95 -12.77
CA HIS A 95 -6.19 17.72 -11.59
C HIS A 95 -4.74 18.18 -11.68
N VAL A 96 -4.53 19.47 -11.43
CA VAL A 96 -3.25 20.12 -11.57
C VAL A 96 -2.70 20.44 -10.21
N VAL A 97 -1.61 19.78 -9.82
CA VAL A 97 -1.13 19.82 -8.43
C VAL A 97 0.37 19.59 -8.42
N ASP A 98 1.09 20.31 -7.57
CA ASP A 98 2.53 20.04 -7.32
C ASP A 98 2.66 18.90 -6.30
N LEU A 99 3.02 17.69 -6.72
CA LEU A 99 2.98 16.47 -5.91
C LEU A 99 4.27 16.23 -5.12
N ASN A 100 5.42 16.66 -5.64
CA ASN A 100 6.74 16.52 -5.03
C ASN A 100 7.29 17.85 -4.47
N ASN A 101 6.49 18.92 -4.44
CA ASN A 101 6.87 20.25 -3.93
C ASN A 101 8.11 20.84 -4.63
N ASP A 102 8.33 20.53 -5.91
CA ASP A 102 9.44 21.08 -6.70
C ASP A 102 9.09 22.41 -7.39
N GLY A 103 7.86 22.88 -7.23
CA GLY A 103 7.33 24.10 -7.82
C GLY A 103 6.76 23.91 -9.23
N LEU A 104 6.91 22.73 -9.83
CA LEU A 104 6.28 22.37 -11.10
C LEU A 104 4.89 21.79 -10.85
N LYS A 105 4.00 21.99 -11.82
CA LYS A 105 2.66 21.42 -11.77
C LYS A 105 2.68 20.04 -12.40
N ASP A 106 2.24 19.05 -11.63
CA ASP A 106 1.98 17.68 -12.04
C ASP A 106 0.52 17.50 -12.43
N LEU A 107 0.20 16.30 -12.92
CA LEU A 107 -1.12 15.96 -13.43
C LEU A 107 -1.64 14.67 -12.81
N ILE A 108 -2.89 14.68 -12.38
CA ILE A 108 -3.66 13.47 -12.04
C ILE A 108 -4.87 13.41 -12.96
N TYR A 109 -5.08 12.30 -13.63
CA TYR A 109 -6.37 11.93 -14.21
C TYR A 109 -7.09 11.00 -13.22
N SER A 110 -8.36 11.26 -12.94
CA SER A 110 -9.23 10.37 -12.16
C SER A 110 -10.63 10.43 -12.74
N GLY A 111 -10.97 9.49 -13.62
CA GLY A 111 -12.23 9.56 -14.35
C GLY A 111 -12.66 8.28 -15.05
N PRO A 112 -13.77 8.34 -15.80
CA PRO A 112 -14.41 7.18 -16.41
C PRO A 112 -13.48 6.38 -17.30
N CYS A 113 -13.46 5.09 -17.06
CA CYS A 113 -13.02 4.09 -18.01
C CYS A 113 -13.88 2.84 -17.82
N LEU A 114 -13.95 1.95 -18.82
CA LEU A 114 -14.73 0.71 -18.70
C LEU A 114 -13.78 -0.47 -18.47
N PRO A 115 -14.10 -1.37 -17.52
CA PRO A 115 -15.28 -1.38 -16.64
C PRO A 115 -15.12 -0.60 -15.33
N TYR A 116 -13.99 0.10 -15.13
CA TYR A 116 -13.68 0.86 -13.92
C TYR A 116 -13.23 2.27 -14.27
N ASP A 117 -13.51 3.24 -13.41
CA ASP A 117 -12.74 4.48 -13.39
C ASP A 117 -11.24 4.18 -13.40
N GLN A 118 -10.44 5.09 -13.94
CA GLN A 118 -8.98 4.97 -13.94
C GLN A 118 -8.35 6.18 -13.25
N THR A 119 -7.30 5.89 -12.48
CA THR A 119 -6.37 6.91 -12.00
C THR A 119 -5.04 6.84 -12.77
N GLY A 120 -4.62 7.98 -13.33
CA GLY A 120 -3.31 8.20 -13.93
C GLY A 120 -2.58 9.33 -13.21
N ILE A 121 -1.37 9.12 -12.71
CA ILE A 121 -0.57 10.15 -12.02
C ILE A 121 0.71 10.39 -12.82
N PHE A 122 0.96 11.65 -13.17
CA PHE A 122 2.08 12.05 -14.02
C PHE A 122 2.92 13.12 -13.34
N LEU A 123 4.21 12.86 -13.14
CA LEU A 123 5.16 13.86 -12.62
C LEU A 123 5.80 14.67 -13.74
N ASN A 124 5.94 15.98 -13.52
CA ASN A 124 6.53 16.93 -14.42
C ASN A 124 8.01 17.12 -14.09
N ASP A 125 8.91 16.80 -15.02
CA ASP A 125 10.35 17.01 -14.86
C ASP A 125 10.86 18.33 -15.49
N GLY A 126 9.93 19.20 -15.88
CA GLY A 126 10.20 20.46 -16.58
C GLY A 126 10.36 20.31 -18.10
N LYS A 127 10.42 19.08 -18.61
CA LYS A 127 10.47 18.77 -20.05
C LYS A 127 9.24 17.99 -20.51
N SER A 128 8.74 17.10 -19.66
CA SER A 128 7.67 16.16 -19.98
C SER A 128 6.91 15.74 -18.74
N LEU A 129 5.71 15.20 -18.96
CA LEU A 129 4.94 14.50 -17.93
C LEU A 129 5.19 12.99 -18.02
N LYS A 130 5.72 12.41 -16.95
CA LYS A 130 6.02 10.98 -16.84
C LYS A 130 4.94 10.28 -16.00
N LEU A 131 4.27 9.29 -16.58
CA LEU A 131 3.34 8.41 -15.86
C LEU A 131 4.08 7.61 -14.77
N ILE A 132 3.75 7.84 -13.50
CA ILE A 132 4.30 7.11 -12.35
C ILE A 132 3.31 6.11 -11.76
N HIS A 133 2.02 6.28 -12.03
CA HIS A 133 0.97 5.34 -11.64
C HIS A 133 -0.14 5.38 -12.68
N GLY A 134 -0.55 4.21 -13.16
CA GLY A 134 -1.71 4.05 -14.04
C GLY A 134 -2.40 2.74 -13.68
N TYR A 135 -3.56 2.82 -13.03
CA TYR A 135 -4.29 1.65 -12.57
C TYR A 135 -5.80 1.96 -12.43
N PRO A 136 -6.69 0.96 -12.55
CA PRO A 136 -8.11 1.17 -12.28
C PRO A 136 -8.40 1.65 -10.86
N GLY A 137 -9.40 2.49 -10.70
CA GLY A 137 -9.86 3.07 -9.44
C GLY A 137 -10.01 4.59 -9.51
N GLU A 138 -10.83 5.11 -8.62
CA GLU A 138 -11.04 6.55 -8.41
C GLU A 138 -10.17 7.05 -7.26
N VAL A 139 -9.67 8.28 -7.34
CA VAL A 139 -9.01 8.90 -6.19
C VAL A 139 -10.06 9.21 -5.12
N VAL A 140 -9.83 8.73 -3.90
CA VAL A 140 -10.72 8.93 -2.74
C VAL A 140 -10.14 9.87 -1.68
N SER A 141 -8.83 10.12 -1.70
CA SER A 141 -8.23 11.21 -0.93
C SER A 141 -6.86 11.62 -1.48
N LEU A 142 -6.52 12.89 -1.29
CA LEU A 142 -5.21 13.46 -1.59
C LEU A 142 -4.77 14.26 -0.36
N GLU A 143 -3.73 13.79 0.32
CA GLU A 143 -3.18 14.40 1.52
C GLU A 143 -1.78 14.94 1.24
N LYS A 144 -1.57 16.23 1.48
CA LYS A 144 -0.23 16.84 1.42
C LYS A 144 0.34 17.02 2.82
N SER A 145 1.62 16.72 2.93
CA SER A 145 2.44 16.97 4.12
C SER A 145 3.74 17.65 3.70
N ILE A 146 4.58 17.99 4.68
CA ILE A 146 5.80 18.77 4.44
C ILE A 146 6.83 18.04 3.55
N ASP A 147 6.84 16.71 3.58
CA ASP A 147 7.84 15.84 2.97
C ASP A 147 7.30 14.96 1.84
N LYS A 148 5.98 14.88 1.68
CA LYS A 148 5.32 14.00 0.71
C LYS A 148 3.86 14.38 0.43
N THR A 149 3.38 13.91 -0.72
CA THR A 149 1.96 13.82 -1.07
C THR A 149 1.52 12.35 -1.07
N THR A 150 0.40 12.05 -0.42
CA THR A 150 -0.22 10.72 -0.42
C THR A 150 -1.55 10.77 -1.16
N ILE A 151 -1.68 9.93 -2.17
CA ILE A 151 -2.89 9.77 -2.98
C ILE A 151 -3.45 8.39 -2.68
N ASN A 152 -4.70 8.33 -2.25
CA ASN A 152 -5.39 7.07 -2.00
C ASN A 152 -6.45 6.85 -3.08
N ILE A 153 -6.47 5.64 -3.62
CA ILE A 153 -7.26 5.25 -4.79
C ILE A 153 -8.06 4.01 -4.39
N LEU A 154 -9.34 3.99 -4.77
CA LEU A 154 -10.22 2.86 -4.54
C LEU A 154 -10.70 2.31 -5.89
N LYS A 155 -10.33 1.07 -6.16
CA LYS A 155 -10.96 0.24 -7.18
C LYS A 155 -12.01 -0.62 -6.51
N LYS A 156 -13.26 -0.47 -6.92
CA LYS A 156 -14.35 -1.37 -6.50
C LYS A 156 -14.40 -2.59 -7.42
N SER A 157 -14.70 -3.75 -6.86
CA SER A 157 -14.96 -4.97 -7.61
C SER A 157 -16.10 -4.75 -8.61
N CYS A 158 -15.94 -5.25 -9.83
CA CYS A 158 -17.01 -5.29 -10.83
C CYS A 158 -16.92 -6.58 -11.61
N CYS A 159 -18.08 -7.02 -12.10
CA CYS A 159 -18.13 -7.85 -13.28
C CYS A 159 -17.46 -9.22 -12.97
N CYS A 160 -16.34 -9.51 -13.63
CA CYS A 160 -15.54 -10.71 -13.42
C CYS A 160 -14.27 -10.50 -12.57
N ASP A 161 -14.08 -9.31 -12.03
CA ASP A 161 -13.06 -9.03 -11.02
C ASP A 161 -13.73 -8.99 -9.65
N TYR A 162 -13.54 -10.06 -8.90
CA TYR A 162 -14.15 -10.22 -7.58
C TYR A 162 -13.46 -9.40 -6.49
N TYR A 163 -12.38 -8.70 -6.81
CA TYR A 163 -11.55 -8.01 -5.84
C TYR A 163 -11.65 -6.49 -5.99
N SER A 164 -11.81 -5.84 -4.85
CA SER A 164 -11.55 -4.42 -4.71
C SER A 164 -10.11 -4.20 -4.23
N ASP A 165 -9.54 -3.07 -4.61
CA ASP A 165 -8.20 -2.67 -4.25
C ASP A 165 -8.18 -1.27 -3.67
N TYR A 166 -7.54 -1.13 -2.52
CA TYR A 166 -7.22 0.16 -1.93
C TYR A 166 -5.73 0.43 -2.07
N ILE A 167 -5.41 1.40 -2.92
CA ILE A 167 -4.05 1.68 -3.35
C ILE A 167 -3.65 3.02 -2.78
N GLN A 168 -2.51 3.03 -2.10
CA GLN A 168 -1.85 4.24 -1.63
C GLN A 168 -0.63 4.47 -2.50
N VAL A 169 -0.55 5.65 -3.11
CA VAL A 169 0.62 6.15 -3.84
C VAL A 169 1.20 7.31 -3.06
N THR A 170 2.41 7.15 -2.54
CA THR A 170 3.14 8.19 -1.82
C THR A 170 4.25 8.72 -2.71
N ILE A 171 4.24 10.03 -2.93
CA ILE A 171 5.24 10.75 -3.72
C ILE A 171 5.99 11.66 -2.76
N TRP A 172 7.28 11.41 -2.60
CA TRP A 172 8.17 12.18 -1.73
C TRP A 172 8.71 13.42 -2.46
N ASN A 173 9.19 14.40 -1.71
CA ASN A 173 9.76 15.61 -2.31
C ASN A 173 11.01 15.35 -3.16
N ASP A 174 11.70 14.22 -2.93
CA ASP A 174 12.81 13.76 -3.77
C ASP A 174 12.35 12.98 -5.02
N SER A 175 11.05 12.99 -5.31
CA SER A 175 10.38 12.26 -6.40
C SER A 175 10.42 10.73 -6.28
N ARG A 176 10.86 10.16 -5.14
CA ARG A 176 10.64 8.73 -4.87
C ARG A 176 9.13 8.45 -4.81
N VAL A 177 8.73 7.29 -5.33
CA VAL A 177 7.34 6.83 -5.33
C VAL A 177 7.26 5.50 -4.60
N ASP A 178 6.49 5.46 -3.51
CA ASP A 178 6.15 4.24 -2.79
C ASP A 178 4.68 3.87 -3.06
N LYS A 179 4.41 2.57 -3.19
CA LYS A 179 3.07 2.06 -3.47
C LYS A 179 2.70 0.98 -2.47
N HIS A 180 1.49 1.06 -1.95
CA HIS A 180 0.94 -0.01 -1.13
C HIS A 180 -0.47 -0.34 -1.60
N GLN A 181 -0.79 -1.61 -1.76
CA GLN A 181 -2.09 -2.11 -2.16
C GLN A 181 -2.66 -3.03 -1.09
N ILE A 182 -3.93 -2.80 -0.75
CA ILE A 182 -4.72 -3.69 0.09
C ILE A 182 -5.85 -4.24 -0.75
N THR A 183 -5.84 -5.56 -0.96
CA THR A 183 -6.84 -6.27 -1.75
C THR A 183 -7.86 -6.95 -0.84
N PHE A 184 -9.13 -6.88 -1.22
CA PHE A 184 -10.23 -7.52 -0.49
C PHE A 184 -11.36 -7.93 -1.43
N PHE A 185 -12.10 -8.95 -1.02
CA PHE A 185 -13.17 -9.51 -1.85
C PHE A 185 -14.43 -8.65 -1.80
N GLY A 186 -15.06 -8.45 -2.96
CA GLY A 186 -16.31 -7.72 -3.15
C GLY A 186 -16.17 -6.22 -2.89
N ASN A 187 -17.28 -5.56 -2.57
CA ASN A 187 -17.35 -4.15 -2.18
C ASN A 187 -17.64 -4.05 -0.67
N PRO A 188 -16.68 -4.37 0.21
CA PRO A 188 -16.98 -4.55 1.61
C PRO A 188 -17.15 -3.22 2.34
N GLU A 189 -18.21 -3.15 3.13
CA GLU A 189 -18.27 -2.29 4.31
C GLU A 189 -17.35 -2.91 5.39
N ILE A 190 -16.06 -2.63 5.33
CA ILE A 190 -15.11 -3.08 6.34
C ILE A 190 -15.31 -2.23 7.59
N LYS A 191 -16.00 -2.77 8.59
CA LYS A 191 -16.11 -2.14 9.91
C LYS A 191 -14.86 -2.41 10.73
N ILE A 192 -14.19 -1.34 11.14
CA ILE A 192 -12.99 -1.42 11.98
C ILE A 192 -13.39 -1.18 13.43
N ASP A 193 -13.25 -2.20 14.27
CA ASP A 193 -13.59 -2.10 15.69
C ASP A 193 -12.36 -1.70 16.51
N LYS A 194 -11.36 -2.58 16.53
CA LYS A 194 -10.13 -2.40 17.30
C LYS A 194 -8.96 -3.03 16.57
N VAL A 195 -8.02 -2.17 16.19
CA VAL A 195 -6.79 -2.59 15.52
C VAL A 195 -5.80 -3.16 16.54
N THR A 196 -5.47 -4.44 16.41
CA THR A 196 -4.50 -5.12 17.30
C THR A 196 -3.65 -6.12 16.54
N GLU A 197 -2.43 -6.37 17.00
CA GLU A 197 -1.61 -7.44 16.42
C GLU A 197 -2.00 -8.81 16.99
N LEU A 198 -1.98 -9.83 16.13
CA LEU A 198 -2.14 -11.21 16.54
C LEU A 198 -1.21 -12.12 15.73
N LYS A 199 -0.78 -13.24 16.32
CA LYS A 199 -0.02 -14.27 15.61
C LYS A 199 -0.96 -15.38 15.17
N THR A 200 -0.97 -15.69 13.88
CA THR A 200 -1.85 -16.73 13.32
C THR A 200 -1.21 -17.45 12.14
N LYS A 201 -1.81 -18.58 11.77
CA LYS A 201 -1.55 -19.34 10.56
C LYS A 201 -2.87 -19.98 10.12
N GLY A 202 -3.05 -20.25 8.83
CA GLY A 202 -4.26 -20.89 8.34
C GLY A 202 -4.73 -20.32 7.01
N VAL A 203 -5.94 -20.70 6.62
CA VAL A 203 -6.59 -20.23 5.39
C VAL A 203 -7.26 -18.90 5.68
N LEU A 204 -6.86 -17.87 4.94
CA LEU A 204 -7.56 -16.60 4.87
C LEU A 204 -8.74 -16.74 3.92
N ARG A 205 -9.91 -16.21 4.28
CA ARG A 205 -11.17 -16.43 3.58
C ARG A 205 -11.93 -15.16 3.27
N THR A 206 -12.75 -15.18 2.22
CA THR A 206 -13.57 -14.03 1.82
C THR A 206 -14.73 -13.78 2.78
N SER A 207 -15.23 -14.81 3.47
CA SER A 207 -16.34 -14.75 4.43
C SER A 207 -16.03 -15.52 5.73
N PRO A 208 -16.69 -15.20 6.87
CA PRO A 208 -16.47 -15.84 8.16
C PRO A 208 -17.18 -17.20 8.28
N GLU A 209 -16.90 -18.10 7.34
CA GLU A 209 -17.39 -19.47 7.30
C GLU A 209 -16.38 -20.39 6.62
N VAL A 210 -16.48 -21.70 6.86
CA VAL A 210 -15.67 -22.68 6.14
C VAL A 210 -16.49 -23.15 4.93
N ASN A 211 -16.08 -22.72 3.74
CA ASN A 211 -16.60 -23.23 2.48
C ASN A 211 -15.41 -23.67 1.61
N ASP A 212 -15.30 -24.98 1.38
CA ASP A 212 -14.24 -25.60 0.60
C ASP A 212 -14.80 -26.26 -0.68
N ILE A 213 -16.06 -25.94 -1.04
CA ILE A 213 -16.73 -26.52 -2.21
C ILE A 213 -16.02 -26.02 -3.47
N LYS A 214 -15.51 -26.94 -4.28
CA LYS A 214 -14.89 -26.63 -5.55
C LYS A 214 -15.96 -26.38 -6.60
N LYS A 215 -16.01 -25.17 -7.14
CA LYS A 215 -16.91 -24.79 -8.22
C LYS A 215 -16.08 -24.18 -9.35
N LYS A 216 -16.53 -24.39 -10.59
CA LYS A 216 -16.06 -23.61 -11.72
C LYS A 216 -16.47 -22.15 -11.49
N ASP A 217 -15.52 -21.26 -11.69
CA ASP A 217 -15.76 -19.83 -11.68
C ASP A 217 -16.77 -19.44 -12.77
N ASP A 218 -17.69 -18.52 -12.48
CA ASP A 218 -18.73 -18.15 -13.45
C ASP A 218 -18.14 -17.26 -14.56
N CYS A 219 -16.99 -16.64 -14.30
CA CYS A 219 -16.29 -15.73 -15.20
C CYS A 219 -15.06 -16.31 -15.89
N SER A 220 -14.55 -17.43 -15.43
CA SER A 220 -13.36 -18.08 -15.97
C SER A 220 -13.48 -19.60 -15.95
N ASP A 221 -12.62 -20.30 -16.69
CA ASP A 221 -12.55 -21.75 -16.63
C ASP A 221 -11.82 -22.29 -15.38
N GLN A 222 -11.45 -21.41 -14.44
CA GLN A 222 -10.72 -21.79 -13.24
C GLN A 222 -11.64 -22.47 -12.22
N ILE A 223 -11.09 -23.43 -11.49
CA ILE A 223 -11.77 -24.06 -10.36
C ILE A 223 -11.40 -23.28 -9.11
N MET A 224 -12.37 -22.64 -8.48
CA MET A 224 -12.20 -21.96 -7.20
C MET A 224 -12.52 -22.90 -6.05
N GLU A 225 -11.71 -22.84 -4.98
CA GLU A 225 -11.92 -23.61 -3.75
C GLU A 225 -12.73 -22.76 -2.75
N GLY A 226 -14.05 -22.80 -2.91
CA GLY A 226 -15.02 -22.12 -2.06
C GLY A 226 -14.65 -20.66 -1.79
N ASN A 227 -14.47 -20.31 -0.51
CA ASN A 227 -14.20 -18.94 -0.08
C ASN A 227 -12.71 -18.69 0.29
N HIS A 228 -11.78 -19.49 -0.24
CA HIS A 228 -10.34 -19.32 0.03
C HIS A 228 -9.80 -18.06 -0.67
N LEU A 229 -9.10 -17.21 0.07
CA LEU A 229 -8.33 -16.10 -0.47
C LEU A 229 -6.87 -16.49 -0.67
N THR A 230 -6.23 -16.90 0.42
CA THR A 230 -4.82 -17.28 0.47
C THR A 230 -4.55 -18.10 1.73
N ARG A 231 -3.32 -18.61 1.88
CA ARG A 231 -2.89 -19.38 3.05
C ARG A 231 -1.68 -18.72 3.70
N ILE A 232 -1.73 -18.61 5.02
CA ILE A 232 -0.61 -18.22 5.86
C ILE A 232 0.01 -19.51 6.40
N ASP A 233 1.09 -19.97 5.75
CA ASP A 233 1.69 -21.28 6.03
C ASP A 233 2.47 -21.36 7.35
N LYS A 234 2.97 -20.22 7.82
CA LYS A 234 3.75 -20.09 9.05
C LYS A 234 3.03 -19.20 10.04
N ILE A 235 3.38 -19.29 11.32
CA ILE A 235 2.85 -18.38 12.32
C ILE A 235 3.41 -16.98 12.02
N THR A 236 2.54 -16.09 11.55
CA THR A 236 2.87 -14.74 11.11
C THR A 236 2.09 -13.73 11.95
N THR A 237 2.71 -12.58 12.24
CA THR A 237 1.99 -11.45 12.84
C THR A 237 1.11 -10.80 11.79
N VAL A 238 -0.18 -10.69 12.09
CA VAL A 238 -1.17 -10.00 11.27
C VAL A 238 -1.89 -8.95 12.12
N VAL A 239 -2.57 -8.01 11.46
CA VAL A 239 -3.34 -6.98 12.15
C VAL A 239 -4.81 -7.36 12.17
N GLN A 240 -5.39 -7.60 13.34
CA GLN A 240 -6.82 -7.75 13.54
C GLN A 240 -7.53 -6.43 13.30
N LEU A 241 -8.60 -6.44 12.52
CA LEU A 241 -9.45 -5.27 12.24
C LEU A 241 -10.79 -5.35 12.98
N SER A 242 -11.39 -6.55 13.00
CA SER A 242 -12.69 -6.83 13.63
C SER A 242 -12.79 -8.32 14.01
N GLN A 243 -13.83 -8.69 14.75
CA GLN A 243 -14.10 -10.07 15.16
C GLN A 243 -15.60 -10.38 15.12
N SER A 244 -15.95 -11.57 14.61
CA SER A 244 -17.31 -12.12 14.61
C SER A 244 -17.29 -13.57 15.09
N GLY A 245 -17.73 -13.81 16.32
CA GLY A 245 -17.62 -15.12 16.97
C GLY A 245 -16.17 -15.58 17.07
N GLN A 246 -15.86 -16.72 16.43
CA GLN A 246 -14.50 -17.28 16.37
C GLN A 246 -13.68 -16.72 15.20
N TRP A 247 -14.29 -15.96 14.30
CA TRP A 247 -13.63 -15.42 13.12
C TRP A 247 -13.06 -14.04 13.40
N LYS A 248 -11.84 -13.80 12.92
CA LYS A 248 -11.14 -12.53 12.99
C LYS A 248 -10.96 -12.01 11.56
N LEU A 249 -11.39 -10.78 11.32
CA LEU A 249 -11.04 -10.07 10.10
C LEU A 249 -9.63 -9.52 10.28
N VAL A 250 -8.72 -9.86 9.38
CA VAL A 250 -7.31 -9.50 9.51
C VAL A 250 -6.77 -8.86 8.24
N LEU A 251 -5.85 -7.92 8.41
CA LEU A 251 -4.94 -7.43 7.37
C LEU A 251 -3.66 -8.27 7.43
N TYR A 252 -3.38 -8.99 6.34
CA TYR A 252 -2.21 -9.84 6.16
C TYR A 252 -1.30 -9.27 5.08
N SER A 253 -0.10 -8.84 5.47
CA SER A 253 0.92 -8.37 4.52
C SER A 253 1.67 -9.54 3.90
N VAL A 254 1.64 -9.62 2.57
CA VAL A 254 2.35 -10.65 1.80
C VAL A 254 3.79 -10.22 1.55
N ASP A 255 3.96 -8.95 1.22
CA ASP A 255 5.25 -8.30 1.04
C ASP A 255 5.16 -6.85 1.53
N LYS A 256 6.13 -6.02 1.17
CA LYS A 256 6.18 -4.61 1.60
C LYS A 256 5.08 -3.76 0.99
N GLU A 257 4.60 -4.11 -0.20
CA GLU A 257 3.67 -3.33 -1.00
C GLU A 257 2.25 -3.92 -0.93
N ASN A 258 2.12 -5.25 -0.86
CA ASN A 258 0.85 -5.95 -1.02
C ASN A 258 0.34 -6.55 0.29
N SER A 259 -0.95 -6.34 0.55
CA SER A 259 -1.66 -6.92 1.69
C SER A 259 -3.06 -7.39 1.30
N TYR A 260 -3.59 -8.35 2.04
CA TYR A 260 -4.96 -8.84 1.90
C TYR A 260 -5.77 -8.57 3.15
N ILE A 261 -7.05 -8.23 2.99
CA ILE A 261 -8.02 -8.31 4.08
C ILE A 261 -8.87 -9.57 3.88
N GLY A 262 -9.01 -10.35 4.95
CA GLY A 262 -9.88 -11.52 4.95
C GLY A 262 -10.10 -12.11 6.34
N TRP A 263 -10.96 -13.11 6.41
CA TRP A 263 -11.37 -13.79 7.63
C TRP A 263 -10.48 -14.99 7.93
N ILE A 264 -10.07 -15.13 9.18
CA ILE A 264 -9.36 -16.30 9.69
C ILE A 264 -9.95 -16.75 11.02
N LYS A 265 -9.93 -18.06 11.28
CA LYS A 265 -10.48 -18.67 12.49
C LYS A 265 -9.36 -19.01 13.47
#